data_AF-A0A2G3AIC1-F1
#
_entry.id   AF-A0A2G3AIC1-F1
#
_cell.length_a   1.000
_cell.length_b   1.000
_cell.length_c   1.000
_cell.angle_alpha   90.00
_cell.angle_beta   90.00
_cell.angle_gamma   90.00
#
_symmetry.space_group_name_H-M   'P 1'
#
loop_
_entity.id
_entity.type
_entity.pdbx_description
1 polymer ?
#
loop_
_entity_poly.entity_id
_entity_poly.type
_entity_poly.pdbx_seq_one_letter_code
_entity_poly.pdbx_strand_id
1 'polypeptide(L)'
;MSTKRRIGRKTRTEEFQKSIEEWRQTQPTSEDGTMVQPSPAELNNMWTTAVGDPKKGRTYGTGDLQSSSSPSLFLSSFSTLQTMEEMEAMKKQIVELMQKCAANDAKFAKFDKLEELVKKHMLQVFHDEEDNEYDDN
;
A
#
# COMPACT_ATOMS: atom_id res chain seq x y z
N MET A 1 -16.53 28.96 32.25
CA MET A 1 -16.87 28.20 31.03
C MET A 1 -16.04 28.78 29.88
N SER A 2 -15.05 28.04 29.37
CA SER A 2 -14.17 28.50 28.30
C SER A 2 -14.67 27.94 26.97
N THR A 3 -15.28 28.79 26.15
CA THR A 3 -15.89 28.41 24.88
C THR A 3 -14.80 28.23 23.83
N LYS A 4 -14.27 27.00 23.71
CA LYS A 4 -13.45 26.58 22.55
C LYS A 4 -14.32 26.73 21.31
N ARG A 5 -14.17 27.85 20.59
CA ARG A 5 -14.74 28.02 19.26
C ARG A 5 -14.12 26.94 18.35
N ARG A 6 -14.87 25.88 18.06
CA ARG A 6 -14.58 25.00 16.92
C ARG A 6 -14.70 25.88 15.69
N ILE A 7 -13.56 26.39 15.22
CA ILE A 7 -13.44 26.99 13.89
C ILE A 7 -13.78 25.85 12.92
N GLY A 8 -14.97 25.96 12.32
CA GLY A 8 -15.54 24.92 11.48
C GLY A 8 -14.66 24.70 10.26
N ARG A 9 -14.53 23.44 9.82
CA ARG A 9 -13.71 23.05 8.65
C ARG A 9 -13.96 23.91 7.39
N LYS A 10 -15.14 24.51 7.25
CA LYS A 10 -15.53 25.39 6.13
C LYS A 10 -14.66 26.66 6.04
N THR A 11 -14.24 27.27 7.15
CA THR A 11 -13.49 28.54 7.10
C THR A 11 -12.04 28.37 6.66
N ARG A 12 -11.42 27.21 6.92
CA ARG A 12 -10.00 26.97 6.58
C ARG A 12 -9.73 26.85 5.09
N THR A 13 -10.65 26.24 4.35
CA THR A 13 -10.54 26.13 2.89
C THR A 13 -10.72 27.51 2.23
N GLU A 14 -11.65 28.31 2.74
CA GLU A 14 -11.89 29.69 2.30
C GLU A 14 -10.67 30.58 2.61
N GLU A 15 -10.06 30.45 3.79
CA GLU A 15 -8.84 31.17 4.19
C GLU A 15 -7.64 30.79 3.30
N PHE A 16 -7.48 29.52 2.97
CA PHE A 16 -6.43 29.07 2.04
C PHE A 16 -6.65 29.64 0.63
N GLN A 17 -7.89 29.57 0.13
CA GLN A 17 -8.23 30.11 -1.18
C GLN A 17 -8.04 31.64 -1.23
N LYS A 18 -8.36 32.35 -0.15
CA LYS A 18 -8.09 33.79 -0.01
C LYS A 18 -6.59 34.08 -0.06
N SER A 19 -5.76 33.28 0.59
CA SER A 19 -4.31 33.41 0.54
C SER A 19 -3.75 33.21 -0.87
N ILE A 20 -4.29 32.25 -1.63
CA ILE A 20 -3.95 32.02 -3.05
C ILE A 20 -4.23 33.23 -3.91
N GLU A 21 -5.41 33.84 -3.72
CA GLU A 21 -5.78 35.05 -4.44
C GLU A 21 -4.87 36.23 -4.06
N GLU A 22 -4.62 36.46 -2.76
CA GLU A 22 -3.71 37.51 -2.30
C GLU A 22 -2.28 37.36 -2.86
N TRP A 23 -1.76 36.13 -2.94
CA TRP A 23 -0.46 35.87 -3.56
C TRP A 23 -0.46 36.22 -5.05
N ARG A 24 -1.52 35.91 -5.80
CA ARG A 24 -1.61 36.29 -7.22
C ARG A 24 -1.60 37.80 -7.41
N GLN A 25 -2.25 38.55 -6.51
CA GLN A 25 -2.28 40.02 -6.56
C GLN A 25 -0.96 40.68 -6.18
N THR A 26 -0.08 39.98 -5.46
CA THR A 26 1.25 40.48 -5.07
C THR A 26 2.35 40.11 -6.07
N GLN A 27 2.05 39.23 -7.05
CA GLN A 27 3.00 38.95 -8.11
C GLN A 27 3.14 40.16 -9.04
N PRO A 28 4.38 40.44 -9.51
CA PRO A 28 4.56 41.44 -10.54
C PRO A 28 3.75 41.04 -11.78
N THR A 29 2.99 41.98 -12.33
CA THR A 29 2.31 41.80 -13.62
C THR A 29 3.40 41.55 -14.66
N SER A 30 3.62 40.29 -15.02
CA SER A 30 4.48 39.95 -16.15
C SER A 30 3.89 40.63 -17.39
N GLU A 31 4.71 41.39 -18.11
CA GLU A 31 4.32 42.14 -19.31
C GLU A 31 3.72 41.21 -20.39
N ASP A 32 4.07 39.92 -20.34
CA ASP A 32 3.60 38.86 -21.25
C ASP A 32 2.29 38.18 -20.83
N GLY A 33 1.60 38.66 -19.78
CA GLY A 33 0.33 38.08 -19.32
C GLY A 33 0.43 36.62 -18.83
N THR A 34 1.65 36.11 -18.67
CA THR A 34 1.90 34.73 -18.24
C THR A 34 1.58 34.61 -16.76
N MET A 35 0.56 33.84 -16.41
CA MET A 35 0.18 33.59 -15.02
C MET A 35 1.27 32.79 -14.31
N VAL A 36 1.98 33.43 -13.39
CA VAL A 36 2.93 32.76 -12.51
C VAL A 36 2.17 31.84 -11.56
N GLN A 37 2.59 30.58 -11.47
CA GLN A 37 2.08 29.65 -10.46
C GLN A 37 2.94 29.73 -9.20
N PRO A 38 2.33 29.65 -8.01
CA PRO A 38 3.08 29.62 -6.76
C PRO A 38 3.95 28.39 -6.70
N SER A 39 5.18 28.57 -6.24
CA SER A 39 6.09 27.46 -6.00
C SER A 39 5.55 26.54 -4.89
N PRO A 40 6.00 25.27 -4.85
CA PRO A 40 5.61 24.35 -3.78
C PRO A 40 5.90 24.87 -2.36
N ALA A 41 6.96 25.67 -2.20
CA ALA A 41 7.32 26.29 -0.92
C ALA A 41 6.32 27.38 -0.51
N GLU A 42 5.90 28.22 -1.46
CA GLU A 42 4.89 29.26 -1.23
C GLU A 42 3.53 28.65 -0.89
N LEU A 43 3.10 27.63 -1.64
CA LEU A 43 1.88 26.87 -1.35
C LEU A 43 1.86 26.32 0.08
N ASN A 44 2.98 25.78 0.55
CA ASN A 44 3.10 25.26 1.91
C ASN A 44 3.02 26.37 2.97
N ASN A 45 3.64 27.53 2.73
CA ASN A 45 3.57 28.68 3.62
C ASN A 45 2.13 29.22 3.74
N MET A 46 1.42 29.30 2.62
CA MET A 46 0.02 29.76 2.55
C MET A 46 -0.91 28.79 3.27
N TRP A 47 -0.71 27.49 3.07
CA TRP A 47 -1.44 26.44 3.78
C TRP A 47 -1.18 26.48 5.29
N THR A 48 0.07 26.64 5.71
CA THR A 48 0.45 26.72 7.14
C THR A 48 -0.18 27.94 7.81
N THR A 49 -0.26 29.06 7.08
CA THR A 49 -0.92 30.27 7.54
C THR A 49 -2.44 30.09 7.67
N ALA A 50 -3.09 29.47 6.68
CA ALA A 50 -4.53 29.22 6.66
C ALA A 50 -5.00 28.12 7.65
N VAL A 51 -4.16 27.15 7.96
CA VAL A 51 -4.49 26.10 8.94
C VAL A 51 -4.31 26.57 10.38
N GLY A 52 -3.59 27.68 10.59
CA GLY A 52 -3.35 28.25 11.89
C GLY A 52 -2.50 27.32 12.75
N ASP A 53 -1.18 27.40 12.58
CA ASP A 53 -0.24 27.44 13.70
C ASP A 53 1.18 27.72 13.16
N PRO A 54 1.65 28.98 13.24
CA PRO A 54 3.07 29.30 13.06
C PRO A 54 3.86 28.66 14.20
N LYS A 55 4.42 27.48 13.93
CA LYS A 55 5.49 26.80 14.70
C LYS A 55 5.48 27.09 16.22
N LYS A 56 4.62 26.42 16.96
CA LYS A 56 4.97 26.00 18.33
C LYS A 56 5.54 24.58 18.20
N GLY A 57 6.85 24.45 18.43
CA GLY A 57 7.58 23.20 18.29
C GLY A 57 6.83 22.05 18.94
N ARG A 58 6.18 21.22 18.11
CA ARG A 58 5.61 19.97 18.53
C ARG A 58 6.73 18.96 18.42
N THR A 59 7.48 18.81 19.50
CA THR A 59 8.30 17.63 19.71
C THR A 59 7.36 16.44 19.57
N TYR A 60 7.48 15.70 18.46
CA TYR A 60 6.85 14.39 18.35
C TYR A 60 7.63 13.47 19.29
N GLY A 61 7.21 13.45 20.55
CA GLY A 61 7.84 12.67 21.60
C GLY A 61 6.87 12.52 22.75
N THR A 62 6.31 11.31 22.85
CA THR A 62 5.58 10.80 24.02
C THR A 62 4.27 11.52 24.35
N GLY A 63 3.20 11.16 23.63
CA GLY A 63 1.85 11.37 24.15
C GLY A 63 1.55 10.29 25.20
N ASP A 64 1.06 10.69 26.37
CA ASP A 64 0.51 9.78 27.36
C ASP A 64 -0.55 8.87 26.71
N LEU A 65 -0.30 7.57 26.78
CA LEU A 65 -1.33 6.56 26.59
C LEU A 65 -2.37 6.85 27.70
N GLN A 66 -3.50 7.45 27.36
CA GLN A 66 -4.56 7.67 28.34
C GLN A 66 -4.99 6.31 28.87
N SER A 67 -4.54 6.02 30.09
CA SER A 67 -4.95 4.89 30.91
C SER A 67 -6.47 4.80 30.96
N SER A 68 -7.00 3.81 30.25
CA SER A 68 -8.34 3.30 30.51
C SER A 68 -8.27 2.43 31.77
N SER A 69 -8.54 3.08 32.92
CA SER A 69 -9.02 2.50 34.18
C SER A 69 -8.22 1.35 34.81
N SER A 70 -7.59 1.66 35.95
CA SER A 70 -6.92 0.79 36.93
C SER A 70 -5.54 0.23 36.54
N PRO A 71 -4.46 0.57 37.29
CA PRO A 71 -3.16 -0.08 37.13
C PRO A 71 -3.24 -1.46 37.78
N SER A 72 -3.63 -2.47 37.00
CA SER A 72 -3.31 -3.85 37.36
C SER A 72 -1.81 -4.04 37.20
N LEU A 73 -1.12 -4.36 38.30
CA LEU A 73 0.34 -4.61 38.37
C LEU A 73 0.81 -5.84 37.54
N PHE A 74 -0.02 -6.35 36.63
CA PHE A 74 0.28 -7.51 35.78
C PHE A 74 0.12 -7.23 34.27
N LEU A 75 0.17 -5.98 33.82
CA LEU A 75 -0.05 -5.62 32.41
C LEU A 75 1.24 -5.27 31.64
N SER A 76 2.23 -6.17 31.63
CA SER A 76 3.36 -6.09 30.70
C SER A 76 3.83 -7.44 30.17
N SER A 77 3.63 -8.51 30.93
CA SER A 77 3.99 -9.87 30.49
C SER A 77 3.01 -10.45 29.47
N PHE A 78 1.71 -10.10 29.55
CA PHE A 78 0.68 -10.71 28.70
C PHE A 78 0.71 -10.19 27.25
N SER A 79 0.98 -8.89 27.06
CA SER A 79 1.03 -8.27 25.73
C SER A 79 2.25 -8.69 24.91
N THR A 80 3.39 -8.92 25.57
CA THR A 80 4.64 -9.39 24.93
C THR A 80 4.62 -10.88 24.63
N LEU A 81 3.99 -11.69 25.50
CA LEU A 81 3.78 -13.12 25.25
C LEU A 81 2.81 -13.35 24.08
N GLN A 82 1.71 -12.61 24.01
CA GLN A 82 0.73 -12.72 22.93
C GLN A 82 1.35 -12.39 21.55
N THR A 83 2.20 -11.37 21.48
CA THR A 83 2.90 -11.00 20.23
C THR A 83 3.99 -12.00 19.83
N MET A 84 4.61 -12.69 20.79
CA MET A 84 5.59 -13.74 20.50
C MET A 84 4.93 -15.00 19.95
N GLU A 85 3.84 -15.44 20.57
CA GLU A 85 3.09 -16.63 20.16
C GLU A 85 2.46 -16.45 18.77
N GLU A 86 1.87 -15.28 18.50
CA GLU A 86 1.33 -14.94 17.18
C GLU A 86 2.43 -14.92 16.10
N MET A 87 3.62 -14.39 16.43
CA MET A 87 4.75 -14.40 15.50
C MET A 87 5.25 -15.82 15.20
N GLU A 88 5.30 -16.70 16.20
CA GLU A 88 5.68 -18.10 16.02
C GLU A 88 4.66 -18.86 15.18
N ALA A 89 3.36 -18.64 15.44
CA ALA A 89 2.28 -19.22 14.65
C ALA A 89 2.36 -18.81 13.18
N MET A 90 2.61 -17.53 12.90
CA MET A 90 2.79 -17.04 11.53
C MET A 90 4.01 -17.68 10.85
N LYS A 91 5.15 -17.81 11.54
CA LYS A 91 6.34 -18.49 11.00
C LYS A 91 6.02 -19.93 10.62
N LYS A 92 5.28 -20.65 11.47
CA LYS A 92 4.86 -22.02 11.21
C LYS A 92 3.94 -22.12 9.99
N GLN A 93 2.98 -21.21 9.86
CA GLN A 93 2.08 -21.14 8.69
C GLN A 93 2.86 -20.89 7.38
N ILE A 94 3.88 -20.03 7.40
CA ILE A 94 4.73 -19.77 6.24
C ILE A 94 5.47 -21.03 5.80
N VAL A 95 6.07 -21.77 6.75
CA VAL A 95 6.77 -23.03 6.46
C VAL A 95 5.81 -24.07 5.87
N GLU A 96 4.62 -24.22 6.44
CA GLU A 96 3.61 -25.16 5.94
C GLU A 96 3.15 -24.81 4.51
N LEU A 97 2.93 -23.52 4.23
CA LEU A 97 2.58 -23.03 2.90
C LEU A 97 3.69 -23.33 1.89
N MET A 98 4.95 -23.04 2.23
CA MET A 98 6.09 -23.35 1.36
C MET A 98 6.17 -24.84 1.02
N GLN A 99 5.96 -25.72 2.01
CA GLN A 99 5.97 -27.16 1.78
C GLN A 99 4.82 -27.60 0.86
N LYS A 100 3.62 -27.03 1.02
CA LYS A 100 2.48 -27.31 0.13
C LYS A 100 2.75 -26.86 -1.30
N CYS A 101 3.36 -25.69 -1.50
CA CYS A 101 3.78 -25.21 -2.82
C CYS A 101 4.78 -26.17 -3.46
N ALA A 102 5.86 -26.54 -2.77
CA ALA A 102 6.86 -27.46 -3.31
C ALA A 102 6.27 -28.85 -3.66
N ALA A 103 5.37 -29.37 -2.83
CA ALA A 103 4.67 -30.64 -3.11
C ALA A 103 3.72 -30.53 -4.31
N ASN A 104 3.09 -29.38 -4.49
CA ASN A 104 2.21 -29.09 -5.62
C ASN A 104 3.00 -28.95 -6.93
N ASP A 105 4.14 -28.25 -6.92
CA ASP A 105 5.06 -28.14 -8.07
C ASP A 105 5.53 -29.53 -8.54
N ALA A 106 5.91 -30.40 -7.60
CA ALA A 106 6.31 -31.78 -7.92
C ALA A 106 5.16 -32.62 -8.52
N LYS A 107 3.91 -32.31 -8.17
CA LYS A 107 2.73 -32.96 -8.77
C LYS A 107 2.50 -32.46 -10.20
N PHE A 108 2.70 -31.17 -10.46
CA PHE A 108 2.58 -30.58 -11.80
C PHE A 108 3.67 -31.07 -12.76
N ALA A 109 4.91 -31.28 -12.29
CA ALA A 109 5.97 -31.88 -13.10
C ALA A 109 5.61 -33.26 -13.68
N LYS A 110 4.71 -34.02 -13.01
CA LYS A 110 4.22 -35.30 -13.53
C LYS A 110 3.20 -35.12 -14.67
N PHE A 111 2.45 -34.02 -14.66
CA PHE A 111 1.54 -33.67 -15.75
C PHE A 111 2.31 -33.21 -16.98
N ASP A 112 3.39 -32.45 -16.83
CA ASP A 112 4.26 -32.06 -17.96
C ASP A 112 4.80 -33.29 -18.70
N LYS A 113 5.22 -34.32 -17.96
CA LYS A 113 5.70 -35.59 -18.54
C LYS A 113 4.58 -36.38 -19.24
N LEU A 114 3.36 -36.34 -18.72
CA LEU A 114 2.21 -36.96 -19.36
C LEU A 114 1.83 -36.21 -20.65
N GLU A 115 1.85 -34.87 -20.61
CA GLU A 115 1.61 -34.03 -21.78
C GLU A 115 2.62 -34.32 -22.90
N GLU A 116 3.91 -34.45 -22.57
CA GLU A 116 4.95 -34.83 -23.53
C GLU A 116 4.69 -36.22 -24.14
N LEU A 117 4.29 -37.20 -23.33
CA LEU A 117 3.94 -38.54 -23.81
C LEU A 117 2.74 -38.51 -24.76
N VAL A 118 1.70 -37.76 -24.42
CA VAL A 118 0.49 -37.60 -25.24
C VAL A 118 0.83 -36.92 -26.57
N LYS A 119 1.66 -35.87 -26.56
CA LYS A 119 2.16 -35.21 -27.78
C LYS A 119 2.93 -36.18 -28.68
N LYS A 120 3.85 -36.97 -28.11
CA LYS A 120 4.62 -37.96 -28.86
C LYS A 120 3.71 -39.04 -29.49
N HIS A 121 2.75 -39.56 -28.73
CA HIS A 121 1.84 -40.58 -29.23
C HIS A 121 0.91 -40.04 -30.32
N MET A 122 0.37 -38.84 -30.17
CA MET A 122 -0.40 -38.20 -31.26
C MET A 122 0.45 -38.05 -32.52
N LEU A 123 1.68 -37.54 -32.43
CA LEU A 123 2.59 -37.43 -33.57
C LEU A 123 2.88 -38.78 -34.24
N GLN A 124 3.01 -39.86 -33.46
CA GLN A 124 3.25 -41.20 -33.99
C GLN A 124 2.03 -41.79 -34.71
N VAL A 125 0.81 -41.56 -34.19
CA VAL A 125 -0.44 -42.02 -34.82
C VAL A 125 -0.63 -41.45 -36.23
N PHE A 126 -0.13 -40.23 -36.48
CA PHE A 126 -0.19 -39.61 -37.81
C PHE A 126 0.91 -40.06 -38.79
N HIS A 127 1.96 -40.75 -38.33
CA HIS A 127 3.03 -41.24 -39.20
C HIS A 127 2.85 -42.73 -39.58
N ASP A 128 2.15 -43.54 -38.78
CA ASP A 128 1.86 -44.95 -39.12
C ASP A 128 0.76 -45.09 -40.20
N GLU A 129 0.09 -44.00 -40.57
CA GLU A 129 -1.00 -44.00 -41.55
C GLU A 129 -0.54 -43.66 -42.99
N GLU A 130 0.67 -43.13 -43.17
CA GLU A 130 1.24 -42.78 -44.50
C GLU A 130 2.08 -43.90 -45.16
N ASP A 131 2.55 -44.90 -44.40
CA ASP A 131 3.37 -46.01 -44.95
C ASP A 131 2.54 -47.21 -45.47
N ASN A 132 1.20 -47.12 -45.46
CA ASN A 132 0.34 -48.10 -46.15
C ASN A 132 0.00 -47.59 -47.57
N GLU A 133 1.04 -47.25 -48.34
CA GLU A 133 0.91 -47.04 -49.79
C GLU A 133 0.70 -48.39 -50.47
N TYR A 134 -0.49 -48.54 -51.04
CA TYR A 134 -1.01 -49.59 -51.91
C TYR A 134 0.04 -50.47 -52.63
N ASP A 135 -0.03 -51.79 -52.42
CA ASP A 135 0.40 -52.76 -53.43
C ASP A 135 -0.85 -53.47 -53.97
N ASP A 136 -1.30 -52.99 -55.11
CA ASP A 136 -2.46 -53.46 -55.86
C ASP A 136 -1.99 -54.59 -56.80
N ASN A 137 -2.41 -55.85 -56.55
CA ASN A 137 -2.35 -56.93 -57.54
C ASN A 137 -3.42 -58.01 -57.33
#